data_AF-A0ABC9W5A1-F1
#
_entry.id   AF-A0ABC9W5A1-F1
#
_cell.length_a   1.000
_cell.length_b   1.000
_cell.length_c   1.000
_cell.angle_alpha   90.00
_cell.angle_beta   90.00
_cell.angle_gamma   90.00
#
_symmetry.space_group_name_H-M   'P 1'
#
loop_
_entity.id
_entity.type
_entity.pdbx_description
1 polymer ?
#
loop_
_entity_poly.entity_id
_entity_poly.type
_entity_poly.pdbx_seq_one_letter_code
_entity_poly.pdbx_strand_id
1 'polypeptide(L)'
;MNEHKIAKSSMQKAIRCRLACIEPFKGAKEWNREAKERFEEMTEDKIMLCSVVEILDNNILSIELFDSSAVHGRSFSINYQLVKEDLASYIPG
;
A
#
# COMPACT_ATOMS: atom_id res chain seq x y z
N MET A 1 -14.98 -21.66 -41.40
CA MET A 1 -15.61 -20.54 -40.68
C MET A 1 -14.83 -20.36 -39.39
N ASN A 2 -14.09 -19.26 -39.28
CA ASN A 2 -13.06 -19.08 -38.26
C ASN A 2 -13.71 -18.78 -36.90
N GLU A 3 -13.55 -19.68 -35.95
CA GLU A 3 -13.97 -19.45 -34.57
C GLU A 3 -13.07 -18.37 -33.98
N HIS A 4 -13.65 -17.17 -33.85
CA HIS A 4 -13.07 -16.09 -33.09
C HIS A 4 -12.77 -16.60 -31.67
N LYS A 5 -11.48 -16.83 -31.39
CA LYS A 5 -10.96 -16.89 -30.02
C LYS A 5 -11.34 -15.58 -29.35
N ILE A 6 -12.45 -15.58 -28.61
CA ILE A 6 -12.75 -14.55 -27.63
C ILE A 6 -11.57 -14.61 -26.66
N ALA A 7 -10.68 -13.62 -26.75
CA ALA A 7 -9.59 -13.46 -25.83
C ALA A 7 -10.20 -13.47 -24.43
N LYS A 8 -9.90 -14.51 -23.66
CA LYS A 8 -10.30 -14.65 -22.27
C LYS A 8 -9.60 -13.50 -21.55
N SER A 9 -10.25 -12.35 -21.41
CA SER A 9 -9.68 -11.22 -20.68
C SER A 9 -9.56 -11.66 -19.23
N SER A 10 -8.36 -12.07 -18.82
CA SER A 10 -8.09 -12.37 -17.43
C SER A 10 -8.22 -11.05 -16.66
N MET A 11 -9.37 -10.84 -16.02
CA MET A 11 -9.59 -9.69 -15.16
C MET A 11 -8.47 -9.66 -14.12
N GLN A 12 -7.67 -8.60 -14.12
CA GLN A 12 -6.64 -8.41 -13.12
C GLN A 12 -7.32 -8.25 -11.75
N LYS A 13 -7.04 -9.18 -10.84
CA LYS A 13 -7.56 -9.17 -9.46
C LYS A 13 -6.65 -8.40 -8.51
N ALA A 14 -5.50 -7.92 -8.99
CA ALA A 14 -4.53 -7.16 -8.22
C ALA A 14 -4.50 -5.71 -8.71
N ILE A 15 -4.44 -4.79 -7.75
CA ILE A 15 -4.29 -3.36 -8.00
C ILE A 15 -2.89 -2.97 -7.57
N ARG A 16 -2.14 -2.32 -8.45
CA ARG A 16 -0.80 -1.83 -8.14
C ARG A 16 -0.90 -0.53 -7.36
N CYS A 17 -0.23 -0.46 -6.21
CA CYS A 17 -0.25 0.71 -5.35
C CYS A 17 1.09 0.95 -4.66
N ARG A 18 1.20 2.10 -4.00
CA ARG A 18 2.27 2.47 -3.07
C ARG A 18 1.66 3.15 -1.84
N LEU A 19 2.37 3.09 -0.72
CA LEU A 19 2.01 3.92 0.43
C LEU A 19 2.23 5.40 0.11
N ALA A 20 1.21 6.20 0.37
CA ALA A 20 1.19 7.65 0.20
C ALA A 20 2.09 8.34 1.23
N CYS A 21 2.67 9.46 0.81
CA CYS A 21 3.39 10.44 1.65
C CYS A 21 4.62 9.91 2.40
N ILE A 22 5.05 8.67 2.19
CA ILE A 22 6.20 8.08 2.85
C ILE A 22 7.24 7.54 1.88
N GLU A 23 8.48 7.52 2.34
CA GLU A 23 9.65 6.96 1.68
C GLU A 23 10.49 6.13 2.66
N PRO A 24 11.47 5.34 2.19
CA PRO A 24 12.38 4.64 3.08
C PRO A 24 13.06 5.59 4.07
N PHE A 25 13.28 5.11 5.28
CA PHE A 25 13.76 5.92 6.40
C PHE A 25 15.01 6.76 6.03
N LYS A 26 14.94 8.06 6.33
CA LYS A 26 16.00 9.06 6.09
C LYS A 26 16.51 9.09 4.64
N GLY A 27 15.61 8.95 3.66
CA GLY A 27 15.95 9.02 2.24
C GLY A 27 16.81 7.85 1.76
N ALA A 28 16.75 6.71 2.46
CA ALA A 28 17.43 5.50 2.01
C ALA A 28 16.93 5.09 0.61
N LYS A 29 17.82 4.48 -0.17
CA LYS A 29 17.49 4.06 -1.55
C LYS A 29 16.38 3.02 -1.60
N GLU A 30 16.28 2.18 -0.57
CA GLU A 30 15.39 1.03 -0.52
C GLU A 30 14.82 0.85 0.89
N TRP A 31 13.64 0.23 0.97
CA TRP A 31 13.07 -0.24 2.23
C TRP A 31 13.97 -1.30 2.85
N ASN A 32 14.37 -1.09 4.11
CA ASN A 32 15.14 -2.07 4.87
C ASN A 32 14.28 -3.31 5.21
N ARG A 33 14.92 -4.37 5.72
CA ARG A 33 14.23 -5.62 6.04
C ARG A 33 13.15 -5.42 7.11
N GLU A 34 13.49 -4.71 8.17
CA GLU A 34 12.60 -4.47 9.31
C GLU A 34 11.30 -3.76 8.91
N ALA A 35 11.39 -2.73 8.06
CA ALA A 35 10.22 -2.00 7.55
C ALA A 35 9.30 -2.91 6.72
N LYS A 36 9.86 -3.82 5.93
CA LYS A 36 9.09 -4.79 5.13
C LYS A 36 8.41 -5.82 6.02
N GLU A 37 9.15 -6.44 6.94
CA GLU A 37 8.63 -7.43 7.89
C GLU A 37 7.51 -6.83 8.74
N ARG A 38 7.69 -5.58 9.20
CA ARG A 38 6.69 -4.87 9.98
C ARG A 38 5.43 -4.53 9.17
N PHE A 39 5.60 -4.12 7.91
CA PHE A 39 4.48 -3.89 7.00
C PHE A 39 3.69 -5.19 6.74
N GLU A 40 4.40 -6.30 6.50
CA GLU A 40 3.80 -7.62 6.32
C GLU A 40 3.02 -8.05 7.58
N GLU A 41 3.62 -7.95 8.78
CA GLU A 41 2.94 -8.26 10.05
C GLU A 41 1.63 -7.46 10.23
N MET A 42 1.62 -6.19 9.84
CA MET A 42 0.43 -5.33 9.96
C MET A 42 -0.66 -5.65 8.93
N THR A 43 -0.34 -6.31 7.81
CA THR A 43 -1.26 -6.48 6.66
C THR A 43 -1.61 -7.92 6.32
N GLU A 44 -0.74 -8.87 6.64
CA GLU A 44 -0.91 -10.28 6.29
C GLU A 44 -2.15 -10.88 6.96
N ASP A 45 -2.92 -11.64 6.16
CA ASP A 45 -4.17 -12.30 6.55
C ASP A 45 -5.21 -11.39 7.22
N LYS A 46 -5.18 -10.09 6.90
CA LYS A 46 -6.08 -9.08 7.45
C LYS A 46 -6.94 -8.41 6.39
N ILE A 47 -8.13 -7.99 6.81
CA ILE A 47 -8.99 -7.12 6.01
C ILE A 47 -8.53 -5.68 6.25
N MET A 48 -8.13 -5.01 5.18
CA MET A 48 -7.62 -3.65 5.22
C MET A 48 -8.63 -2.69 4.59
N LEU A 49 -8.78 -1.51 5.19
CA LEU A 49 -9.40 -0.37 4.54
C LEU A 49 -8.33 0.40 3.77
N CYS A 50 -8.60 0.66 2.50
CA CYS A 50 -7.69 1.35 1.60
C CYS A 50 -8.34 2.67 1.16
N SER A 51 -7.68 3.79 1.45
CA SER A 51 -8.06 5.12 0.98
C SER A 51 -7.12 5.53 -0.16
N VAL A 52 -7.68 5.92 -1.31
CA VAL A 52 -6.89 6.42 -2.43
C VAL A 52 -6.65 7.91 -2.25
N VAL A 53 -5.38 8.30 -2.11
CA VAL A 53 -4.95 9.70 -1.98
C VAL A 53 -4.75 10.33 -3.36
N GLU A 54 -4.11 9.58 -4.27
CA GLU A 54 -3.77 10.07 -5.61
C GLU A 54 -3.67 8.90 -6.60
N ILE A 55 -3.95 9.16 -7.88
CA ILE A 55 -3.69 8.24 -8.98
C ILE A 55 -2.46 8.74 -9.73
N LEU A 56 -1.38 7.97 -9.72
CA LEU A 56 -0.12 8.29 -10.37
C LEU A 56 -0.04 7.73 -11.79
N ASP A 57 1.01 8.13 -12.51
CA ASP A 57 1.36 7.56 -13.81
C ASP A 57 1.41 6.03 -13.78
N ASN A 58 1.11 5.41 -14.92
CA ASN A 58 1.01 3.95 -15.07
C ASN A 58 -0.05 3.30 -14.17
N ASN A 59 -1.10 4.05 -13.79
CA ASN A 59 -2.22 3.58 -12.96
C ASN A 59 -1.79 3.03 -11.59
N ILE A 60 -0.72 3.60 -11.01
CA ILE A 60 -0.30 3.25 -9.65
C ILE A 60 -1.11 4.10 -8.66
N LEU A 61 -1.82 3.45 -7.73
CA LEU A 61 -2.54 4.17 -6.69
C LEU A 61 -1.60 4.55 -5.53
N SER A 62 -1.61 5.81 -5.12
CA SER A 62 -1.03 6.28 -3.87
C SER A 62 -2.08 6.15 -2.77
N ILE A 63 -1.81 5.37 -1.73
CA ILE A 63 -2.85 4.96 -0.76
C ILE A 63 -2.45 5.15 0.70
N GLU A 64 -3.45 5.30 1.55
CA GLU A 64 -3.34 5.03 2.98
C GLU A 64 -4.05 3.72 3.33
N LEU A 65 -3.41 2.91 4.18
CA LEU A 65 -3.96 1.64 4.65
C LEU A 65 -4.30 1.69 6.13
N PHE A 66 -5.43 1.11 6.50
CA PHE A 66 -5.91 1.03 7.88
C PHE A 66 -6.39 -0.38 8.18
N ASP A 67 -6.12 -0.88 9.38
CA ASP A 67 -6.73 -2.12 9.86
C ASP A 67 -8.24 -1.90 10.03
N SER A 68 -9.05 -2.69 9.31
CA SER A 68 -10.52 -2.61 9.37
C SER A 68 -11.09 -3.07 10.71
N SER A 69 -10.34 -3.89 11.44
CA SER A 69 -10.74 -4.48 12.72
C SER A 69 -10.47 -3.56 13.91
N ALA A 70 -9.82 -2.41 13.70
CA ALA A 70 -9.47 -1.46 14.74
C ALA A 70 -10.73 -0.86 15.41
N VAL A 71 -11.18 -1.54 16.45
CA VAL A 71 -12.25 -1.11 17.35
C VAL A 71 -11.78 0.17 18.04
N HIS A 72 -12.65 1.17 18.21
CA HIS A 72 -12.44 2.47 18.92
C HIS A 72 -12.15 3.72 18.06
N GLY A 73 -12.33 3.67 16.74
CA GLY A 73 -12.51 4.91 15.94
C GLY A 73 -11.28 5.81 15.80
N ARG A 74 -10.10 5.36 16.25
CA ARG A 74 -8.80 5.96 15.95
C ARG A 74 -7.82 4.86 15.55
N SER A 75 -8.00 4.35 14.34
CA SER A 75 -6.97 3.55 13.69
C SER A 75 -5.99 4.53 13.03
N PHE A 76 -4.71 4.44 13.38
CA PHE A 76 -3.68 5.15 12.63
C PHE A 76 -3.46 4.44 11.30
N SER A 77 -3.14 5.17 10.24
CA SER A 77 -2.72 4.54 9.00
C SER A 77 -1.42 3.78 9.23
N ILE A 78 -1.23 2.68 8.50
CA ILE A 78 0.04 1.95 8.44
C ILE A 78 1.16 2.91 8.03
N ASN A 79 0.87 3.86 7.14
CA ASN A 79 1.80 4.90 6.71
C ASN A 79 2.34 5.68 7.92
N TYR A 80 1.43 6.18 8.77
CA TYR A 80 1.79 6.87 10.00
C TYR A 80 2.55 5.96 10.97
N GLN A 81 2.12 4.71 11.12
CA GLN A 81 2.73 3.78 12.07
C GLN A 81 4.19 3.49 11.69
N LEU A 82 4.49 3.29 10.41
CA LEU A 82 5.87 3.10 9.94
C LEU A 82 6.75 4.31 10.21
N VAL A 83 6.24 5.54 10.08
CA VAL A 83 7.00 6.75 10.42
C VAL A 83 7.21 6.85 11.93
N LYS A 84 6.16 6.59 12.72
CA LYS A 84 6.22 6.63 14.19
C LYS A 84 7.23 5.62 14.76
N GLU A 85 7.42 4.50 14.09
CA GLU A 85 8.36 3.43 14.45
C GLU A 85 9.77 3.64 13.85
N ASP A 86 10.07 4.79 13.22
CA ASP A 86 11.35 5.07 12.57
C ASP A 86 11.70 4.09 11.41
N LEU A 87 10.68 3.51 10.78
CA LEU A 87 10.80 2.59 9.65
C LEU A 87 10.56 3.28 8.29
N ALA A 88 10.01 4.48 8.32
CA ALA A 88 9.77 5.33 7.16
C ALA A 88 10.02 6.80 7.49
N SER A 89 10.12 7.64 6.47
CA SER A 89 10.11 9.10 6.61
C SER A 89 9.01 9.71 5.75
N TYR A 90 8.47 10.85 6.18
CA TYR A 90 7.55 11.61 5.34
C TYR A 90 8.31 12.20 4.16
N ILE A 91 7.72 12.11 2.97
CA ILE A 91 8.22 12.80 1.78
C ILE A 91 8.04 14.31 2.01
N PRO A 92 9.09 15.13 1.77
CA PRO A 92 8.94 16.58 1.78
C PRO A 92 7.91 17.01 0.72
N GLY A 93 6.94 17.83 1.12
CA GLY A 93 5.92 18.39 0.21
C GLY A 93 6.47 19.41 -0.77
#